data_AF-A0A432I6W6-F1
#
_entry.id   AF-A0A432I6W6-F1
#
_cell.length_a   1.000
_cell.length_b   1.000
_cell.length_c   1.000
_cell.angle_alpha   90.00
_cell.angle_beta   90.00
_cell.angle_gamma   90.00
#
_symmetry.space_group_name_H-M   'P 1'
#
loop_
_entity.id
_entity.type
_entity.pdbx_description
1 polymer ?
#
loop_
_entity_poly.entity_id
_entity_poly.type
_entity_poly.pdbx_seq_one_letter_code
_entity_poly.pdbx_strand_id
1 'polypeptide(L)'
;MNGDATVWCNGSFMRANEVKISPFDLGITVGLGVFETLVAYNGSNGMSYHTTDLSGDLPDQDDGFGTLAFAMSLQNGSPDGIALVDAGGTVVQFLSYEGSFEATDGPANGMTSTDIGVSEPGSTNVGYSLQLGNITKGYTDFVWQDAPP
;
A
#
# COMPACT_ATOMS: atom_id res chain seq x y z
N MET A 1 -6.64 -33.46 -17.59
CA MET A 1 -6.65 -33.78 -16.15
C MET A 1 -6.25 -32.50 -15.45
N ASN A 2 -7.21 -31.73 -14.91
CA ASN A 2 -6.90 -30.50 -14.18
C ASN A 2 -6.25 -30.91 -12.86
N GLY A 3 -4.92 -30.80 -12.79
CA GLY A 3 -4.21 -30.94 -11.52
C GLY A 3 -4.52 -29.73 -10.67
N ASP A 4 -4.99 -29.95 -9.44
CA ASP A 4 -5.22 -28.88 -8.48
C ASP A 4 -3.97 -28.00 -8.36
N ALA A 5 -4.15 -26.68 -8.39
CA ALA A 5 -3.06 -25.72 -8.24
C ALA A 5 -2.33 -25.95 -6.90
N THR A 6 -1.01 -25.81 -6.91
CA THR A 6 -0.19 -25.86 -5.70
C THR A 6 0.03 -24.46 -5.16
N VAL A 7 -0.11 -24.30 -3.84
CA VAL A 7 0.05 -23.03 -3.13
C VAL A 7 1.12 -23.20 -2.04
N TRP A 8 1.91 -22.16 -1.81
CA TRP A 8 2.90 -22.16 -0.73
C TRP A 8 2.21 -21.80 0.59
N CYS A 9 2.45 -22.57 1.64
CA CYS A 9 1.90 -22.33 2.96
C CYS A 9 2.88 -22.81 4.03
N ASN A 10 3.27 -21.88 4.92
CA ASN A 10 4.10 -22.14 6.09
C ASN A 10 5.38 -22.96 5.79
N GLY A 11 6.06 -22.64 4.69
CA GLY A 11 7.32 -23.29 4.32
C GLY A 11 7.20 -24.55 3.44
N SER A 12 6.01 -24.89 2.96
CA SER A 12 5.79 -26.05 2.08
C SER A 12 4.81 -25.76 0.94
N PHE A 13 4.99 -26.41 -0.21
CA PHE A 13 3.99 -26.40 -1.28
C PHE A 13 2.91 -27.45 -0.99
N MET A 14 1.65 -27.00 -0.92
CA MET A 14 0.46 -27.82 -0.65
C MET A 14 -0.52 -27.74 -1.81
N ARG A 15 -1.45 -28.71 -1.94
CA ARG A 15 -2.54 -28.58 -2.92
C ARG A 15 -3.55 -27.54 -2.45
N ALA A 16 -4.10 -26.75 -3.36
CA ALA A 16 -5.06 -25.70 -3.02
C ALA A 16 -6.30 -26.25 -2.28
N ASN A 17 -6.73 -27.48 -2.56
CA ASN A 17 -7.85 -28.11 -1.84
C ASN A 17 -7.49 -28.55 -0.41
N GLU A 18 -6.21 -28.63 -0.05
CA GLU A 18 -5.73 -29.00 1.29
C GLU A 18 -5.48 -27.78 2.18
N VAL A 19 -5.27 -26.59 1.60
CA VAL A 19 -5.13 -25.36 2.38
C VAL A 19 -6.48 -24.93 2.93
N LYS A 20 -6.61 -24.98 4.25
CA LYS A 20 -7.78 -24.59 5.02
C LYS A 20 -7.32 -23.80 6.23
N ILE A 21 -8.13 -22.85 6.64
CA ILE A 21 -7.93 -22.02 7.81
C ILE A 21 -9.09 -22.27 8.78
N SER A 22 -8.82 -22.15 10.08
CA SER A 22 -9.84 -22.36 11.11
C SER A 22 -10.99 -21.37 10.92
N PRO A 23 -12.25 -21.78 11.10
CA PRO A 23 -13.37 -20.83 11.12
C PRO A 23 -13.36 -19.89 12.34
N PHE A 24 -12.45 -20.13 13.30
CA PHE A 24 -12.20 -19.26 14.46
C PHE A 24 -10.91 -18.44 14.33
N ASP A 25 -10.31 -18.44 13.15
CA ASP A 25 -9.19 -17.56 12.87
C ASP A 25 -9.60 -16.10 13.05
N LEU A 26 -8.83 -15.33 13.83
CA LEU A 26 -9.15 -13.94 14.13
C LEU A 26 -9.03 -13.04 12.90
N GLY A 27 -8.21 -13.39 11.91
CA GLY A 27 -8.14 -12.72 10.62
C GLY A 27 -9.45 -12.81 9.84
N ILE A 28 -10.11 -13.97 9.86
CA ILE A 28 -11.44 -14.15 9.25
C ILE A 28 -12.58 -13.66 10.13
N THR A 29 -12.48 -13.84 11.45
CA THR A 29 -13.61 -13.63 12.38
C THR A 29 -13.74 -12.17 12.80
N VAL A 30 -12.63 -11.44 12.91
CA VAL A 30 -12.60 -10.05 13.40
C VAL A 30 -11.67 -9.14 12.59
N GLY A 31 -11.18 -9.60 11.43
CA GLY A 31 -10.37 -8.77 10.52
C GLY A 31 -8.92 -8.54 10.97
N LEU A 32 -8.40 -9.34 11.90
CA LEU A 32 -7.01 -9.24 12.40
C LEU A 32 -6.00 -10.02 11.54
N GLY A 33 -6.18 -10.00 10.22
CA GLY A 33 -5.28 -10.64 9.25
C GLY A 33 -4.72 -9.56 8.34
N VAL A 34 -3.39 -9.42 8.27
CA VAL A 34 -2.73 -8.44 7.41
C VAL A 34 -2.24 -9.12 6.14
N PHE A 35 -2.83 -8.75 5.00
CA PHE A 35 -2.17 -8.83 3.71
C PHE A 35 -2.69 -7.68 2.86
N GLU A 36 -1.93 -6.61 2.85
CA GLU A 36 -2.17 -5.45 2.00
C GLU A 36 -0.97 -5.31 1.07
N THR A 37 -1.15 -4.70 -0.10
CA THR A 37 -0.03 -4.37 -0.98
C THR A 37 -0.05 -2.90 -1.31
N LEU A 38 1.13 -2.28 -1.32
CA LEU A 38 1.32 -0.98 -1.95
C LEU A 38 1.79 -1.20 -3.38
N VAL A 39 1.09 -0.57 -4.33
CA VAL A 39 1.46 -0.59 -5.75
C VAL A 39 1.79 0.84 -6.17
N ALA A 40 3.01 1.06 -6.65
CA ALA A 40 3.47 2.35 -7.16
C ALA A 40 3.20 2.45 -8.66
N TYR A 41 2.78 3.64 -9.10
CA TYR A 41 2.32 3.95 -10.44
C TYR A 41 3.04 5.18 -10.99
N ASN A 42 3.48 5.09 -12.25
CA ASN A 42 4.10 6.19 -12.99
C ASN A 42 3.00 7.05 -13.62
N GLY A 43 2.87 8.31 -13.24
CA GLY A 43 1.76 9.14 -13.71
C GLY A 43 1.94 9.71 -15.11
N SER A 44 3.12 9.56 -15.73
CA SER A 44 3.30 9.91 -17.15
C SER A 44 2.68 8.89 -18.11
N ASN A 45 2.58 7.61 -17.71
CA ASN A 45 2.03 6.55 -18.57
C ASN A 45 0.92 5.72 -17.89
N GLY A 46 0.64 5.95 -16.61
CA GLY A 46 -0.36 5.26 -15.82
C GLY A 46 0.03 3.84 -15.41
N MET A 47 1.24 3.38 -15.70
CA MET A 47 1.66 2.00 -15.49
C MET A 47 2.23 1.78 -14.08
N SER A 48 1.90 0.66 -13.48
CA SER A 48 2.50 0.14 -12.26
C SER A 48 3.96 -0.23 -12.52
N TYR A 49 4.83 0.09 -11.57
CA TYR A 49 6.28 -0.19 -11.71
C TYR A 49 6.90 -0.84 -10.47
N HIS A 50 6.20 -0.83 -9.33
CA HIS A 50 6.68 -1.45 -8.11
C HIS A 50 5.53 -1.94 -7.24
N THR A 51 5.74 -3.07 -6.58
CA THR A 51 4.79 -3.62 -5.60
C THR A 51 5.55 -4.00 -4.34
N THR A 52 5.00 -3.64 -3.18
CA THR A 52 5.53 -4.00 -1.87
C THR A 52 4.43 -4.61 -1.04
N ASP A 53 4.64 -5.85 -0.59
CA ASP A 53 3.72 -6.52 0.31
C ASP A 53 3.86 -5.93 1.72
N LEU A 54 2.76 -5.48 2.29
CA LEU A 54 2.66 -5.02 3.66
C LEU A 54 2.39 -6.24 4.54
N SER A 55 3.44 -6.73 5.18
CA SER A 55 3.38 -7.87 6.09
C SER A 55 4.28 -7.64 7.30
N GLY A 56 3.94 -8.29 8.41
CA GLY A 56 4.69 -8.21 9.65
C GLY A 56 3.77 -8.13 10.86
N ASP A 57 4.35 -8.40 12.01
CA ASP A 57 3.65 -8.25 13.29
C ASP A 57 3.63 -6.77 13.66
N LEU A 58 2.45 -6.18 13.79
CA LEU A 58 2.31 -4.80 14.23
C LEU A 58 2.52 -4.74 15.75
N PRO A 59 3.64 -4.18 16.26
CA PRO A 59 3.87 -4.13 17.69
C PRO A 59 2.96 -3.09 18.34
N ASP A 60 2.45 -3.37 19.54
CA ASP A 60 1.80 -2.35 20.36
C ASP A 60 2.86 -1.38 20.91
N GLN A 61 2.93 -0.19 20.32
CA GLN A 61 3.89 0.86 20.65
C GLN A 61 3.29 1.94 21.55
N ASP A 62 1.97 2.14 21.50
CA ASP A 62 1.24 3.09 22.34
C ASP A 62 -0.26 2.74 22.41
N ASP A 63 -0.72 2.14 23.51
CA ASP A 63 -2.14 1.92 23.83
C ASP A 63 -2.96 1.24 22.71
N GLY A 64 -2.42 0.14 22.16
CA GLY A 64 -3.04 -0.63 21.08
C GLY A 64 -2.73 -0.12 19.67
N PHE A 65 -1.86 0.89 19.54
CA PHE A 65 -1.41 1.41 18.25
C PHE A 65 0.04 1.01 17.97
N GLY A 66 0.32 0.71 16.70
CA GLY A 66 1.64 0.32 16.24
C GLY A 66 1.93 0.81 14.83
N THR A 67 3.20 0.85 14.47
CA THR A 67 3.68 1.22 13.14
C THR A 67 4.69 0.21 12.63
N LEU A 68 4.66 -0.02 11.32
CA LEU A 68 5.69 -0.73 10.57
C LEU A 68 6.17 0.18 9.44
N ALA A 69 7.47 0.13 9.16
CA ALA A 69 8.08 0.88 8.07
C ALA A 69 8.41 -0.08 6.93
N PHE A 70 8.02 0.31 5.73
CA PHE A 70 8.29 -0.43 4.50
C PHE A 70 9.11 0.44 3.56
N ALA A 71 10.31 -0.03 3.22
CA ALA A 71 11.13 0.66 2.23
C ALA A 71 10.62 0.32 0.84
N MET A 72 10.38 1.35 0.01
CA MET A 72 9.94 1.20 -1.37
C MET A 72 10.74 2.13 -2.28
N SER A 73 10.98 1.70 -3.52
CA SER A 73 11.59 2.55 -4.54
C SER A 73 10.51 3.36 -5.22
N LEU A 74 10.43 4.64 -4.91
CA LEU A 74 9.49 5.58 -5.54
C LEU A 74 10.20 6.44 -6.58
N GLN A 75 9.53 6.62 -7.71
CA GLN A 75 9.86 7.65 -8.69
C GLN A 75 9.35 9.00 -8.20
N ASN A 76 9.96 10.06 -8.71
CA ASN A 76 9.57 11.44 -8.40
C ASN A 76 9.12 12.15 -9.67
N GLY A 77 8.08 11.60 -10.30
CA GLY A 77 7.42 12.15 -11.47
C GLY A 77 6.26 13.07 -11.10
N SER A 78 6.02 14.09 -11.93
CA SER A 78 4.85 14.96 -11.84
C SER A 78 3.82 14.58 -12.92
N PRO A 79 2.72 13.88 -12.59
CA PRO A 79 2.43 13.21 -11.32
C PRO A 79 3.01 11.77 -11.26
N ASP A 80 3.04 11.20 -10.06
CA ASP A 80 3.23 9.78 -9.75
C ASP A 80 2.32 9.41 -8.56
N GLY A 81 2.10 8.12 -8.31
CA GLY A 81 1.13 7.71 -7.27
C GLY A 81 1.34 6.34 -6.66
N ILE A 82 0.58 6.08 -5.61
CA ILE A 82 0.60 4.85 -4.82
C ILE A 82 -0.84 4.41 -4.54
N ALA A 83 -1.14 3.15 -4.84
CA ALA A 83 -2.38 2.50 -4.48
C ALA A 83 -2.17 1.58 -3.27
N LEU A 84 -3.04 1.70 -2.27
CA LEU A 84 -3.24 0.70 -1.23
C LEU A 84 -4.28 -0.30 -1.70
N VAL A 85 -3.91 -1.57 -1.72
CA VAL A 85 -4.73 -2.65 -2.25
C VAL A 85 -4.93 -3.69 -1.17
N ASP A 86 -6.19 -4.01 -0.92
CA ASP A 86 -6.56 -5.00 0.06
C ASP A 86 -6.21 -6.42 -0.34
N ALA A 87 -6.30 -7.26 0.66
CA ALA A 87 -6.29 -8.70 0.59
C ALA A 87 -7.07 -9.31 -0.59
N GLY A 88 -8.24 -8.77 -0.90
CA GLY A 88 -9.10 -9.22 -1.99
C GLY A 88 -8.68 -8.73 -3.37
N GLY A 89 -7.63 -7.90 -3.45
CA GLY A 89 -7.21 -7.22 -4.68
C GLY A 89 -8.00 -5.95 -4.97
N THR A 90 -8.78 -5.44 -4.01
CA THR A 90 -9.56 -4.22 -4.16
C THR A 90 -8.72 -3.01 -3.78
N VAL A 91 -8.77 -1.95 -4.60
CA VAL A 91 -8.11 -0.68 -4.26
C VAL A 91 -8.88 0.01 -3.14
N VAL A 92 -8.24 0.13 -1.98
CA VAL A 92 -8.75 0.86 -0.81
C VAL A 92 -8.54 2.36 -1.00
N GLN A 93 -7.38 2.74 -1.53
CA GLN A 93 -7.02 4.12 -1.76
C GLN A 93 -6.05 4.24 -2.93
N PHE A 94 -6.19 5.28 -3.74
CA PHE A 94 -5.22 5.62 -4.78
C PHE A 94 -4.87 7.10 -4.69
N LEU A 95 -3.64 7.38 -4.25
CA LEU A 95 -3.12 8.73 -4.04
C LEU A 95 -2.05 9.05 -5.07
N SER A 96 -1.94 10.32 -5.42
CA SER A 96 -0.85 10.83 -6.26
C SER A 96 -0.33 12.14 -5.69
N TYR A 97 0.92 12.47 -6.02
CA TYR A 97 1.54 13.75 -5.71
C TYR A 97 1.84 14.51 -7.01
N GLU A 98 1.88 15.83 -6.91
CA GLU A 98 2.15 16.74 -8.03
C GLU A 98 1.15 16.61 -9.21
N GLY A 99 -0.11 16.32 -8.90
CA GLY A 99 -1.21 16.20 -9.85
C GLY A 99 -1.95 14.85 -9.75
N SER A 100 -2.92 14.63 -10.63
CA SER A 100 -3.69 13.38 -10.73
C SER A 100 -3.57 12.75 -12.11
N PHE A 101 -3.72 11.42 -12.18
CA PHE A 101 -3.68 10.66 -13.43
C PHE A 101 -4.56 9.41 -13.33
N GLU A 102 -4.85 8.79 -14.48
CA GLU A 102 -5.56 7.52 -14.56
C GLU A 102 -4.55 6.37 -14.71
N ALA A 103 -4.69 5.33 -13.88
CA ALA A 103 -3.87 4.13 -14.03
C ALA A 103 -4.32 3.32 -15.24
N THR A 104 -3.36 2.76 -15.98
CA THR A 104 -3.58 2.02 -17.23
C THR A 104 -3.35 0.51 -17.08
N ASP A 105 -2.90 0.06 -15.90
CA ASP A 105 -2.74 -1.34 -15.54
C ASP A 105 -2.85 -1.58 -14.01
N GLY A 106 -2.58 -2.83 -13.60
CA GLY A 106 -2.56 -3.23 -12.19
C GLY A 106 -3.93 -3.12 -11.48
N PRO A 107 -3.95 -3.20 -10.14
CA PRO A 107 -5.18 -3.16 -9.36
C PRO A 107 -6.00 -1.88 -9.53
N ALA A 108 -5.35 -0.74 -9.76
CA ALA A 108 -6.00 0.55 -9.97
C ALA A 108 -6.38 0.84 -11.43
N ASN A 109 -6.27 -0.11 -12.35
CA ASN A 109 -6.55 0.12 -13.77
C ASN A 109 -7.92 0.77 -14.01
N GLY A 110 -7.94 1.90 -14.74
CA GLY A 110 -9.13 2.70 -15.02
C GLY A 110 -9.60 3.57 -13.87
N MET A 111 -8.87 3.62 -12.75
CA MET A 111 -9.14 4.53 -11.63
C MET A 111 -8.29 5.79 -11.76
N THR A 112 -8.89 6.94 -11.45
CA THR A 112 -8.18 8.22 -11.31
C THR A 112 -7.65 8.37 -9.89
N SER A 113 -6.37 8.73 -9.76
CA SER A 113 -5.75 9.01 -8.46
C SER A 113 -6.30 10.29 -7.82
N THR A 114 -6.25 10.36 -6.49
CA THR A 114 -6.53 11.59 -5.74
C THR A 114 -5.22 12.30 -5.42
N ASP A 115 -5.06 13.53 -5.93
CA ASP A 115 -3.90 14.35 -5.64
C ASP A 115 -3.87 14.74 -4.15
N ILE A 116 -2.73 14.50 -3.49
CA ILE A 116 -2.51 14.84 -2.08
C ILE A 116 -2.17 16.31 -1.87
N GLY A 117 -1.89 17.05 -2.96
CA GLY A 117 -1.73 18.51 -2.94
C GLY A 117 -0.39 18.99 -2.37
N VAL A 118 0.61 18.10 -2.29
CA VAL A 118 1.99 18.42 -1.90
C VAL A 118 2.98 18.03 -3.00
N SER A 119 4.17 18.62 -2.97
CA SER A 119 5.22 18.43 -3.98
C SER A 119 6.58 18.13 -3.35
N GLU A 120 7.36 17.28 -4.00
CA GLU A 120 8.75 16.99 -3.64
C GLU A 120 9.65 17.35 -4.83
N PRO A 121 9.97 18.64 -5.04
CA PRO A 121 10.75 19.03 -6.20
C PRO A 121 12.15 18.38 -6.16
N GLY A 122 12.80 18.22 -7.32
CA GLY A 122 14.18 17.69 -7.39
C GLY A 122 15.25 18.53 -6.67
N SER A 123 14.86 19.66 -6.09
CA SER A 123 15.67 20.50 -5.20
C SER A 123 15.52 20.15 -3.70
N THR A 124 14.67 19.19 -3.34
CA THR A 124 14.51 18.73 -1.95
C THR A 124 15.84 18.21 -1.42
N ASN A 125 16.20 18.65 -0.22
CA ASN A 125 17.45 18.26 0.42
C ASN A 125 17.45 16.75 0.73
N VAL A 126 18.59 16.09 0.51
CA VAL A 126 18.74 14.67 0.84
C VAL A 126 18.44 14.45 2.33
N GLY A 127 17.49 13.57 2.63
CA GLY A 127 17.04 13.28 4.00
C GLY A 127 15.66 13.83 4.34
N TYR A 128 15.03 14.59 3.44
CA TYR A 128 13.65 15.01 3.54
C TYR A 128 12.78 14.31 2.49
N SER A 129 11.52 14.09 2.82
CA SER A 129 10.51 13.50 1.94
C SER A 129 9.15 14.10 2.25
N LEU A 130 8.18 13.87 1.36
CA LEU A 130 6.76 14.07 1.71
C LEU A 130 6.42 13.30 3.00
N GLN A 131 5.61 13.92 3.84
CA GLN A 131 5.24 13.35 5.12
C GLN A 131 3.78 13.66 5.44
N LEU A 132 3.12 12.67 6.04
CA LEU A 132 1.78 12.82 6.58
C LEU A 132 1.92 13.09 8.08
N GLY A 133 1.57 14.29 8.54
CA GLY A 133 1.80 14.72 9.92
C GLY A 133 0.60 15.38 10.55
N ASN A 134 0.26 14.97 11.77
CA ASN A 134 -0.44 15.77 12.78
C ASN A 134 -0.23 15.12 14.17
N ILE A 135 -0.49 15.88 15.24
CA ILE A 135 -0.33 15.50 16.66
C ILE A 135 -1.53 14.72 17.23
N THR A 136 -2.53 14.34 16.42
CA THR A 136 -3.76 13.66 16.87
C THR A 136 -4.01 12.33 16.16
N LYS A 137 -4.84 11.46 16.76
CA LYS A 137 -4.95 10.02 16.44
C LYS A 137 -5.98 9.66 15.33
N GLY A 138 -6.63 10.62 14.66
CA GLY A 138 -7.64 10.35 13.63
C GLY A 138 -7.13 10.55 12.19
N TYR A 139 -7.45 9.66 11.23
CA TYR A 139 -7.00 9.77 9.82
C TYR A 139 -7.35 11.13 9.20
N THR A 140 -8.54 11.66 9.48
CA THR A 140 -9.00 12.98 9.00
C THR A 140 -8.24 14.16 9.59
N ASP A 141 -7.48 13.94 10.65
CA ASP A 141 -6.67 14.99 11.26
C ASP A 141 -5.30 15.09 10.60
N PHE A 142 -4.83 14.06 9.89
CA PHE A 142 -3.55 14.11 9.23
C PHE A 142 -3.59 14.96 7.96
N VAL A 143 -2.63 15.87 7.82
CA VAL A 143 -2.50 16.74 6.65
C VAL A 143 -1.16 16.45 5.99
N TRP A 144 -1.17 16.19 4.69
CA TRP A 144 0.06 16.07 3.90
C TRP A 144 0.88 17.36 4.00
N GLN A 145 2.16 17.23 4.31
CA GLN A 145 3.10 18.35 4.38
C GLN A 145 4.12 18.21 3.25
N ASP A 146 4.49 19.35 2.66
CA ASP A 146 5.64 19.42 1.76
C ASP A 146 6.92 18.95 2.48
N ALA A 147 7.89 18.50 1.70
CA ALA A 147 9.20 18.17 2.22
C ALA A 147 9.82 19.45 2.86
N PRO A 148 10.21 19.43 4.14
CA PRO A 148 10.82 20.59 4.80
C PRO A 148 12.15 20.98 4.12
N PRO A 149 12.57 22.26 4.21
CA PRO A 149 13.88 22.70 3.72
C PRO A 149 15.06 22.05 4.46
#